data_AF-A0A3C0EFI6-F1
#
_entry.id   AF-A0A3C0EFI6-F1
#
_cell.length_a   1.000
_cell.length_b   1.000
_cell.length_c   1.000
_cell.angle_alpha   90.00
_cell.angle_beta   90.00
_cell.angle_gamma   90.00
#
_symmetry.space_group_name_H-M   'P 1'
#
loop_
_entity.id
_entity.type
_entity.pdbx_description
1 polymer ?
#
loop_
_entity_poly.entity_id
_entity_poly.type
_entity_poly.pdbx_seq_one_letter_code
_entity_poly.pdbx_strand_id
1 'polypeptide(L)'
;MPSGSKEEWTRETLGPAIDRFPERQPKFVTDSGLDIEPLYVPEDLAGDGREYSRDVGYPGEYPYTRGVQPNSYRGRMWTMRQYSGYSTAEETNQRFRYLLDQGQTGLSVAFDLPTQIGYDSDHPRALGETGKVGVPICSLEDMEVLMQGLPMDRVSTSMTINATASILLCLYIAAAKKQGVPQDKISGTIQNDILKEYIARGTYAYPPRPSMRLVVDVFKYCAESVPRWNTISVSGYHMREAGATAVQELAFTFANAIAYVEAAIGAGLPVDEFAPRVSFFFVAQNNLFEEVAKFRAARRMWAKIMKEQFGAKDPRSMMLRFHTQTAGVSLTAQQPDNNLIRCTVQALAAVLGGSQSLHVNSRDEALALPTEESAQLSLRTQQILAFESGAADVVDPLGGS
;
A
#
# COMPACT_ATOMS: atom_id res chain seq x y z
N MET A 1 3.19 -44.71 -18.80
CA MET A 1 4.52 -44.09 -18.58
C MET A 1 4.29 -42.65 -18.16
N PRO A 2 5.22 -41.98 -17.45
CA PRO A 2 5.13 -40.54 -17.23
C PRO A 2 5.07 -39.80 -18.56
N SER A 3 4.23 -38.76 -18.66
CA SER A 3 4.12 -37.92 -19.86
C SER A 3 5.41 -37.14 -20.12
N GLY A 4 5.80 -37.02 -21.39
CA GLY A 4 6.99 -36.29 -21.82
C GLY A 4 6.73 -34.81 -22.16
N SER A 5 5.47 -34.39 -22.28
CA SER A 5 5.07 -32.99 -22.51
C SER A 5 3.75 -32.65 -21.82
N LYS A 6 3.44 -31.35 -21.70
CA LYS A 6 2.13 -30.89 -21.21
C LYS A 6 0.98 -31.40 -22.07
N GLU A 7 1.14 -31.44 -23.40
CA GLU A 7 0.12 -31.93 -24.33
C GLU A 7 -0.18 -33.42 -24.13
N GLU A 8 0.85 -34.25 -23.97
CA GLU A 8 0.69 -35.67 -23.68
C GLU A 8 0.03 -35.89 -22.32
N TRP A 9 0.40 -35.11 -21.30
CA TRP A 9 -0.25 -35.15 -19.99
C TRP A 9 -1.73 -34.77 -20.07
N THR A 10 -2.06 -33.70 -20.80
CA THR A 10 -3.44 -33.26 -20.99
C THR A 10 -4.29 -34.36 -21.63
N ARG A 11 -3.77 -35.04 -22.65
CA ARG A 11 -4.52 -36.08 -23.38
C ARG A 11 -4.61 -37.39 -22.59
N GLU A 12 -3.49 -37.90 -22.09
CA GLU A 12 -3.40 -39.26 -21.55
C GLU A 12 -3.69 -39.35 -20.05
N THR A 13 -3.57 -38.23 -19.32
CA THR A 13 -3.75 -38.20 -17.85
C THR A 13 -4.91 -37.31 -17.42
N LEU A 14 -4.93 -36.03 -17.82
CA LEU A 14 -5.97 -35.10 -17.40
C LEU A 14 -7.33 -35.42 -18.05
N GLY A 15 -7.36 -35.67 -19.36
CA GLY A 15 -8.58 -35.96 -20.12
C GLY A 15 -9.42 -37.08 -19.50
N PRO A 16 -8.87 -38.28 -19.28
CA PRO A 16 -9.59 -39.38 -18.65
C PRO A 16 -10.09 -39.05 -17.22
N ALA A 17 -9.36 -38.20 -16.48
CA ALA A 17 -9.78 -37.77 -15.16
C ALA A 17 -10.98 -36.81 -15.24
N ILE A 18 -10.97 -35.85 -16.17
CA ILE A 18 -12.08 -34.93 -16.42
C ILE A 18 -13.33 -35.67 -16.92
N ASP A 19 -13.18 -36.65 -17.81
CA ASP A 19 -14.29 -37.46 -18.30
C ASP A 19 -15.02 -38.21 -17.17
N ARG A 20 -14.24 -38.67 -16.17
CA ARG A 20 -14.79 -39.34 -14.99
C ARG A 20 -15.33 -38.37 -13.94
N PHE A 21 -14.62 -37.27 -13.73
CA PHE A 21 -14.93 -36.24 -12.74
C PHE A 21 -14.79 -34.86 -13.39
N PRO A 22 -15.89 -34.30 -13.93
CA PRO A 22 -15.85 -33.01 -14.58
C PRO A 22 -15.34 -31.91 -13.66
N GLU A 23 -14.67 -30.93 -14.24
CA GLU A 23 -14.21 -29.76 -13.49
C GLU A 23 -15.38 -28.94 -12.93
N ARG A 24 -15.13 -28.22 -11.85
CA ARG A 24 -16.16 -27.45 -11.13
C ARG A 24 -16.75 -26.30 -11.96
N GLN A 25 -16.02 -25.84 -12.97
CA GLN A 25 -16.39 -24.76 -13.86
C GLN A 25 -15.89 -25.08 -15.27
N PRO A 26 -16.57 -24.61 -16.32
CA PRO A 26 -16.08 -24.80 -17.70
C PRO A 26 -14.82 -23.98 -18.00
N LYS A 27 -14.54 -22.96 -17.20
CA LYS A 27 -13.37 -22.09 -17.33
C LYS A 27 -13.02 -21.52 -15.96
N PHE A 28 -11.73 -21.50 -15.62
CA PHE A 28 -11.23 -20.82 -14.44
C PHE A 28 -10.58 -19.50 -14.83
N VAL A 29 -10.94 -18.43 -14.13
CA VAL A 29 -10.42 -17.08 -14.36
C VAL A 29 -10.05 -16.41 -13.06
N THR A 30 -9.12 -15.46 -13.12
CA THR A 30 -8.80 -14.57 -11.99
C THR A 30 -9.91 -13.55 -11.75
N ASP A 31 -9.80 -12.74 -10.69
CA ASP A 31 -10.79 -11.69 -10.40
C ASP A 31 -10.74 -10.58 -11.47
N SER A 32 -9.64 -10.47 -12.22
CA SER A 32 -9.53 -9.59 -13.39
C SER A 32 -9.96 -10.24 -14.71
N GLY A 33 -10.46 -11.48 -14.69
CA GLY A 33 -10.90 -12.21 -15.88
C GLY A 33 -9.76 -12.78 -16.74
N LEU A 34 -8.57 -13.00 -16.15
CA LEU A 34 -7.46 -13.66 -16.83
C LEU A 34 -7.61 -15.18 -16.75
N ASP A 35 -7.36 -15.87 -17.85
CA ASP A 35 -7.52 -17.32 -17.93
C ASP A 35 -6.48 -18.05 -17.09
N ILE A 36 -6.93 -19.06 -16.34
CA ILE A 36 -6.09 -19.92 -15.51
C ILE A 36 -6.08 -21.32 -16.10
N GLU A 37 -4.91 -21.75 -16.55
CA GLU A 37 -4.68 -23.12 -17.02
C GLU A 37 -4.61 -24.09 -15.81
N PRO A 38 -5.02 -25.36 -15.99
CA PRO A 38 -4.99 -26.35 -14.91
C PRO A 38 -3.58 -26.68 -14.40
N LEU A 39 -2.56 -26.41 -15.23
CA LEU A 39 -1.15 -26.65 -14.93
C LEU A 39 -0.27 -25.66 -15.69
N TYR A 40 0.74 -25.11 -15.01
CA TYR A 40 1.83 -24.36 -15.64
C TYR A 40 3.14 -25.14 -15.47
N VAL A 41 3.93 -25.25 -16.54
CA VAL A 41 5.20 -25.98 -16.60
C VAL A 41 6.29 -25.13 -17.28
N PRO A 42 7.58 -25.51 -17.23
CA PRO A 42 8.64 -24.74 -17.89
C PRO A 42 8.42 -24.44 -19.39
N GLU A 43 7.70 -25.31 -20.10
CA GLU A 43 7.29 -25.10 -21.51
C GLU A 43 6.47 -23.80 -21.68
N ASP A 44 5.63 -23.46 -20.69
CA ASP A 44 4.79 -22.25 -20.71
C ASP A 44 5.60 -20.95 -20.55
N LEU A 45 6.78 -21.02 -19.91
CA LEU A 45 7.71 -19.91 -19.78
C LEU A 45 8.63 -19.78 -21.00
N ALA A 46 9.00 -20.89 -21.64
CA ALA A 46 9.88 -20.88 -22.80
C ALA A 46 9.24 -20.23 -24.04
N GLY A 47 7.91 -20.31 -24.17
CA GLY A 47 7.16 -19.80 -25.32
C GLY A 47 6.93 -18.28 -25.36
N ASP A 48 7.24 -17.54 -24.29
CA ASP A 48 6.83 -16.13 -24.15
C ASP A 48 7.92 -15.09 -24.44
N GLY A 49 9.16 -15.54 -24.74
CA GLY A 49 10.30 -14.67 -25.05
C GLY A 49 10.88 -13.89 -23.86
N ARG A 50 10.42 -14.14 -22.63
CA ARG A 50 11.00 -13.57 -21.41
C ARG A 50 12.33 -14.23 -21.10
N GLU A 51 13.31 -13.41 -20.77
CA GLU A 51 14.61 -13.88 -20.30
C GLU A 51 14.68 -13.72 -18.79
N TYR A 52 15.03 -14.79 -18.07
CA TYR A 52 15.07 -14.77 -16.61
C TYR A 52 15.95 -13.61 -16.08
N SER A 53 17.16 -13.45 -16.58
CA SER A 53 18.10 -12.39 -16.14
C SER A 53 17.61 -10.98 -16.41
N ARG A 54 16.85 -10.77 -17.50
CA ARG A 54 16.37 -9.45 -17.94
C ARG A 54 15.03 -9.05 -17.32
N ASP A 55 14.07 -9.97 -17.30
CA ASP A 55 12.66 -9.66 -16.99
C ASP A 55 12.24 -10.09 -15.57
N VAL A 56 12.97 -11.04 -14.96
CA VAL A 56 12.76 -11.47 -13.57
C VAL A 56 13.88 -10.94 -12.68
N GLY A 57 15.14 -11.20 -13.03
CA GLY A 57 16.34 -10.68 -12.38
C GLY A 57 16.54 -11.17 -10.95
N TYR A 58 17.39 -10.46 -10.21
CA TYR A 58 17.69 -10.70 -8.80
C TYR A 58 17.08 -9.61 -7.91
N PRO A 59 16.72 -9.93 -6.65
CA PRO A 59 16.19 -8.92 -5.73
C PRO A 59 17.21 -7.81 -5.46
N GLY A 60 16.74 -6.57 -5.38
CA GLY A 60 17.61 -5.39 -5.21
C GLY A 60 18.24 -4.88 -6.49
N GLU A 61 18.02 -5.53 -7.64
CA GLU A 61 18.52 -5.11 -8.95
C GLU A 61 17.39 -4.76 -9.91
N TYR A 62 17.66 -3.88 -10.87
CA TYR A 62 16.70 -3.58 -11.95
C TYR A 62 16.29 -4.86 -12.70
N PRO A 63 15.00 -5.10 -13.00
CA PRO A 63 13.85 -4.20 -12.84
C PRO A 63 13.04 -4.42 -11.55
N TYR A 64 13.67 -4.96 -10.50
CA TYR A 64 13.13 -5.13 -9.14
C TYR A 64 11.89 -6.04 -9.03
N THR A 65 11.62 -6.89 -10.03
CA THR A 65 10.49 -7.83 -10.02
C THR A 65 10.45 -8.66 -8.73
N ARG A 66 11.62 -9.17 -8.31
CA ARG A 66 11.80 -9.99 -7.08
C ARG A 66 11.91 -9.19 -5.78
N GLY A 67 11.76 -7.87 -5.82
CA GLY A 67 11.84 -6.98 -4.66
C GLY A 67 12.93 -5.91 -4.79
N VAL A 68 12.74 -4.80 -4.07
CA VAL A 68 13.65 -3.63 -4.13
C VAL A 68 14.84 -3.71 -3.17
N GLN A 69 14.86 -4.69 -2.27
CA GLN A 69 15.96 -4.93 -1.33
C GLN A 69 16.53 -6.34 -1.56
N PRO A 70 17.86 -6.53 -1.56
CA PRO A 70 18.49 -7.81 -1.89
C PRO A 70 18.17 -8.91 -0.88
N ASN A 71 18.11 -8.58 0.42
CA ASN A 71 17.82 -9.54 1.50
C ASN A 71 16.38 -9.44 2.05
N SER A 72 15.56 -8.52 1.52
CA SER A 72 14.13 -8.34 1.87
C SER A 72 13.85 -8.52 3.39
N TYR A 73 12.90 -9.38 3.75
CA TYR A 73 12.47 -9.63 5.13
C TYR A 73 13.49 -10.36 5.99
N ARG A 74 14.49 -11.03 5.40
CA ARG A 74 15.63 -11.58 6.16
C ARG A 74 16.46 -10.47 6.79
N GLY A 75 16.51 -9.30 6.14
CA GLY A 75 17.18 -8.12 6.67
C GLY A 75 16.30 -7.32 7.61
N ARG A 76 15.09 -6.99 7.15
CA ARG A 76 14.12 -6.20 7.93
C ARG A 76 12.70 -6.58 7.56
N MET A 77 11.90 -6.95 8.56
CA MET A 77 10.46 -7.17 8.39
C MET A 77 9.76 -5.93 7.83
N TRP A 78 8.65 -6.15 7.13
CA TRP A 78 7.77 -5.05 6.74
C TRP A 78 7.32 -4.26 7.97
N THR A 79 6.99 -2.98 7.76
CA THR A 79 6.43 -2.19 8.86
C THR A 79 5.01 -2.65 9.13
N MET A 80 4.77 -3.24 10.30
CA MET A 80 3.43 -3.54 10.79
C MET A 80 2.78 -2.21 11.17
N ARG A 81 1.78 -1.78 10.41
CA ARG A 81 1.22 -0.44 10.48
C ARG A 81 -0.30 -0.52 10.47
N GLN A 82 -0.92 -0.58 11.65
CA GLN A 82 -2.38 -0.52 11.77
C GLN A 82 -2.85 0.92 11.64
N TYR A 83 -3.91 1.07 10.85
CA TYR A 83 -4.62 2.34 10.64
C TYR A 83 -5.44 2.59 11.89
N SER A 84 -5.18 3.72 12.54
CA SER A 84 -5.82 4.06 13.82
C SER A 84 -6.04 5.57 13.92
N GLY A 85 -7.10 5.93 14.62
CA GLY A 85 -7.57 7.31 14.76
C GLY A 85 -9.08 7.35 14.72
N TYR A 86 -9.69 7.78 15.81
CA TYR A 86 -11.10 8.12 15.94
C TYR A 86 -11.33 8.81 17.27
N SER A 87 -12.49 9.45 17.43
CA SER A 87 -12.84 10.25 18.60
C SER A 87 -11.88 11.43 18.78
N THR A 88 -11.19 11.58 19.93
CA THR A 88 -10.31 12.73 20.17
C THR A 88 -8.82 12.46 19.89
N ALA A 89 -8.02 13.52 19.88
CA ALA A 89 -6.57 13.43 19.76
C ALA A 89 -5.94 12.68 20.94
N GLU A 90 -6.45 12.86 22.16
CA GLU A 90 -6.00 12.16 23.36
C GLU A 90 -6.27 10.66 23.27
N GLU A 91 -7.48 10.26 22.88
CA GLU A 91 -7.85 8.85 22.75
C GLU A 91 -7.08 8.17 21.62
N THR A 92 -6.91 8.86 20.50
CA THR A 92 -6.07 8.37 19.40
C THR A 92 -4.60 8.23 19.82
N ASN A 93 -4.07 9.17 20.61
CA ASN A 93 -2.72 9.08 21.14
C ASN A 93 -2.54 7.90 22.10
N GLN A 94 -3.50 7.65 23.00
CA GLN A 94 -3.52 6.47 23.87
C GLN A 94 -3.52 5.18 23.03
N ARG A 95 -4.33 5.14 21.97
CA ARG A 95 -4.38 4.03 21.02
C ARG A 95 -3.05 3.79 20.31
N PHE A 96 -2.36 4.85 19.90
CA PHE A 96 -1.02 4.73 19.31
C PHE A 96 -0.02 4.10 20.29
N ARG A 97 -0.01 4.54 21.55
CA ARG A 97 0.87 3.95 22.58
C ARG A 97 0.54 2.47 22.80
N TYR A 98 -0.73 2.13 22.94
CA TYR A 98 -1.16 0.72 23.06
C TYR A 98 -0.67 -0.13 21.88
N LEU A 99 -0.88 0.31 20.64
CA LEU A 99 -0.47 -0.47 19.47
C LEU A 99 1.06 -0.63 19.39
N LEU A 100 1.82 0.40 19.74
CA LEU A 100 3.29 0.31 19.84
C LEU A 100 3.70 -0.73 20.89
N ASP A 101 3.07 -0.71 22.07
CA ASP A 101 3.32 -1.69 23.14
C ASP A 101 2.95 -3.13 22.71
N GLN A 102 1.99 -3.29 21.80
CA GLN A 102 1.62 -4.59 21.22
C GLN A 102 2.53 -5.07 20.08
N GLY A 103 3.55 -4.28 19.71
CA GLY A 103 4.55 -4.62 18.70
C GLY A 103 4.31 -4.00 17.31
N GLN A 104 3.44 -2.99 17.20
CA GLN A 104 3.37 -2.14 16.00
C GLN A 104 4.71 -1.41 15.78
N THR A 105 5.15 -1.28 14.53
CA THR A 105 6.46 -0.68 14.21
C THR A 105 6.38 0.64 13.43
N GLY A 106 5.17 1.10 13.12
CA GLY A 106 4.92 2.42 12.53
C GLY A 106 3.51 2.91 12.83
N LEU A 107 3.32 4.22 12.96
CA LEU A 107 2.02 4.84 13.23
C LEU A 107 1.26 5.12 11.94
N SER A 108 -0.06 4.99 11.95
CA SER A 108 -0.87 5.47 10.83
C SER A 108 -2.10 6.19 11.32
N VAL A 109 -2.19 7.46 10.98
CA VAL A 109 -3.23 8.37 11.43
C VAL A 109 -4.39 8.38 10.44
N ALA A 110 -5.59 8.10 10.95
CA ALA A 110 -6.85 8.34 10.29
C ALA A 110 -7.46 9.66 10.75
N PHE A 111 -7.82 10.55 9.82
CA PHE A 111 -8.43 11.84 10.11
C PHE A 111 -9.92 11.82 9.81
N ASP A 112 -10.72 12.58 10.55
CA ASP A 112 -12.16 12.67 10.29
C ASP A 112 -12.47 13.36 8.96
N LEU A 113 -13.72 13.26 8.50
CA LEU A 113 -14.13 13.85 7.23
C LEU A 113 -13.92 15.38 7.18
N PRO A 114 -14.28 16.17 8.23
CA PRO A 114 -14.01 17.62 8.25
C PRO A 114 -12.54 17.96 8.02
N THR A 115 -11.61 17.33 8.74
CA THR A 115 -10.16 17.55 8.60
C THR A 115 -9.68 17.21 7.19
N GLN A 116 -10.24 16.14 6.59
CA GLN A 116 -9.86 15.70 5.25
C GLN A 116 -10.24 16.68 4.15
N ILE A 117 -11.38 17.37 4.29
CA ILE A 117 -11.89 18.33 3.28
C ILE A 117 -11.65 19.80 3.67
N GLY A 118 -10.98 20.06 4.79
CA GLY A 118 -10.51 21.38 5.19
C GLY A 118 -11.53 22.22 5.94
N TYR A 119 -12.35 21.60 6.77
CA TYR A 119 -13.25 22.29 7.70
C TYR A 119 -12.81 22.11 9.15
N ASP A 120 -12.95 23.18 9.92
CA ASP A 120 -12.88 23.13 11.38
C ASP A 120 -14.09 22.39 11.96
N SER A 121 -13.95 21.89 13.18
CA SER A 121 -14.97 21.08 13.85
C SER A 121 -16.27 21.84 14.16
N ASP A 122 -16.23 23.16 14.23
CA ASP A 122 -17.38 24.03 14.45
C ASP A 122 -18.06 24.50 13.15
N HIS A 123 -17.49 24.15 11.99
CA HIS A 123 -18.06 24.54 10.71
C HIS A 123 -19.43 23.86 10.51
N PRO A 124 -20.48 24.53 10.01
CA PRO A 124 -21.81 23.94 9.86
C PRO A 124 -21.88 22.64 9.04
N ARG A 125 -20.95 22.45 8.10
CA ARG A 125 -20.83 21.20 7.31
C ARG A 125 -20.13 20.05 8.03
N ALA A 126 -19.49 20.31 9.16
CA ALA A 126 -18.83 19.29 9.98
C ALA A 126 -19.78 18.60 10.97
N LEU A 127 -20.99 19.17 11.15
CA LEU A 127 -21.98 18.67 12.10
C LEU A 127 -22.26 17.17 11.89
N GLY A 128 -21.98 16.37 12.93
CA GLY A 128 -22.22 14.91 12.93
C GLY A 128 -21.09 14.07 12.34
N GLU A 129 -20.00 14.70 11.86
CA GLU A 129 -18.86 14.00 11.25
C GLU A 129 -17.55 14.19 12.02
N THR A 130 -17.47 15.19 12.91
CA THR A 130 -16.31 15.41 13.79
C THR A 130 -15.99 14.17 14.63
N GLY A 131 -14.74 13.69 14.56
CA GLY A 131 -14.27 12.56 15.35
C GLY A 131 -14.86 11.18 15.02
N LYS A 132 -15.77 11.08 14.04
CA LYS A 132 -16.57 9.87 13.81
C LYS A 132 -15.80 8.74 13.12
N VAL A 133 -15.00 9.09 12.12
CA VAL A 133 -14.26 8.12 11.28
C VAL A 133 -12.74 8.35 11.31
N GLY A 134 -12.28 9.18 12.24
CA GLY A 134 -10.91 9.63 12.33
C GLY A 134 -10.74 10.68 13.41
N VAL A 135 -9.51 11.08 13.70
CA VAL A 135 -9.22 12.15 14.65
C VAL A 135 -9.49 13.53 14.01
N PRO A 136 -10.16 14.47 14.71
CA PRO A 136 -10.27 15.86 14.29
C PRO A 136 -8.95 16.59 14.55
N ILE A 137 -8.47 17.36 13.57
CA ILE A 137 -7.31 18.25 13.74
C ILE A 137 -7.68 19.61 13.15
N CYS A 138 -7.92 20.59 14.02
CA CYS A 138 -8.25 21.96 13.66
C CYS A 138 -7.07 22.92 13.90
N SER A 139 -6.14 22.56 14.80
CA SER A 139 -5.01 23.42 15.13
C SER A 139 -3.70 22.67 15.40
N LEU A 140 -2.64 23.43 15.72
CA LEU A 140 -1.37 22.87 16.15
C LEU A 140 -1.52 22.14 17.49
N GLU A 141 -2.32 22.67 18.40
CA GLU A 141 -2.57 22.11 19.72
C GLU A 141 -3.12 20.67 19.61
N ASP A 142 -4.04 20.41 18.67
CA ASP A 142 -4.57 19.06 18.45
C ASP A 142 -3.48 18.09 17.98
N MET A 143 -2.60 18.53 17.07
CA MET A 143 -1.47 17.73 16.59
C MET A 143 -0.43 17.50 17.69
N GLU A 144 -0.21 18.48 18.58
CA GLU A 144 0.65 18.33 19.75
C GLU A 144 0.13 17.27 20.71
N VAL A 145 -1.18 17.29 20.99
CA VAL A 145 -1.86 16.27 21.80
C VAL A 145 -1.76 14.90 21.12
N LEU A 146 -2.10 14.83 19.84
CA LEU A 146 -2.06 13.58 19.06
C LEU A 146 -0.68 12.93 19.10
N MET A 147 0.39 13.73 19.03
CA MET A 147 1.76 13.25 18.99
C MET A 147 2.48 13.24 20.34
N GLN A 148 1.80 13.65 21.42
CA GLN A 148 2.42 13.86 22.73
C GLN A 148 3.16 12.60 23.20
N GLY A 149 4.44 12.74 23.57
CA GLY A 149 5.25 11.65 24.12
C GLY A 149 5.55 10.49 23.16
N LEU A 150 5.20 10.59 21.87
CA LEU A 150 5.56 9.59 20.87
C LEU A 150 6.96 9.89 20.30
N PRO A 151 7.79 8.88 20.04
CA PRO A 151 9.17 9.07 19.59
C PRO A 151 9.25 9.40 18.08
N MET A 152 8.92 10.64 17.70
CA MET A 152 8.82 11.10 16.30
C MET A 152 10.13 11.02 15.49
N ASP A 153 11.27 10.84 16.15
CA ASP A 153 12.60 10.65 15.55
C ASP A 153 12.93 9.17 15.24
N ARG A 154 12.17 8.23 15.81
CA ARG A 154 12.42 6.77 15.72
C ARG A 154 11.30 6.02 15.03
N VAL A 155 10.05 6.42 15.26
CA VAL A 155 8.86 5.77 14.71
C VAL A 155 8.33 6.57 13.53
N SER A 156 8.21 5.91 12.39
CA SER A 156 7.67 6.57 11.19
C SER A 156 6.16 6.74 11.26
N THR A 157 5.65 7.91 10.90
CA THR A 157 4.21 8.23 10.93
C THR A 157 3.65 8.36 9.52
N SER A 158 2.63 7.57 9.20
CA SER A 158 1.85 7.72 7.98
C SER A 158 0.59 8.52 8.28
N MET A 159 0.25 9.47 7.42
CA MET A 159 -0.95 10.31 7.52
C MET A 159 -1.77 10.11 6.25
N THR A 160 -2.93 9.45 6.37
CA THR A 160 -3.84 9.23 5.25
C THR A 160 -4.68 10.48 5.04
N ILE A 161 -4.04 11.48 4.42
CA ILE A 161 -4.57 12.81 4.20
C ILE A 161 -4.20 13.28 2.79
N ASN A 162 -5.10 14.00 2.13
CA ASN A 162 -4.98 14.34 0.70
C ASN A 162 -5.18 15.84 0.44
N ALA A 163 -6.42 16.33 0.35
CA ALA A 163 -6.67 17.73 -0.01
C ALA A 163 -6.00 18.75 0.95
N THR A 164 -5.90 18.40 2.23
CA THR A 164 -5.25 19.19 3.28
C THR A 164 -3.85 18.68 3.66
N ALA A 165 -3.26 17.77 2.88
CA ALA A 165 -2.02 17.08 3.24
C ALA A 165 -0.84 17.99 3.58
N SER A 166 -0.68 19.09 2.84
CA SER A 166 0.36 20.10 3.11
C SER A 166 0.17 20.77 4.48
N ILE A 167 -1.07 21.07 4.86
CA ILE A 167 -1.42 21.69 6.15
C ILE A 167 -1.09 20.72 7.28
N LEU A 168 -1.55 19.48 7.20
CA LEU A 168 -1.31 18.48 8.25
C LEU A 168 0.18 18.15 8.38
N LEU A 169 0.93 18.13 7.26
CA LEU A 169 2.39 18.00 7.31
C LEU A 169 3.05 19.19 8.03
N CYS A 170 2.60 20.42 7.77
CA CYS A 170 3.10 21.60 8.50
C CYS A 170 2.84 21.50 10.01
N LEU A 171 1.64 21.07 10.42
CA LEU A 171 1.30 20.87 11.83
C LEU A 171 2.17 19.77 12.45
N TYR A 172 2.35 18.64 11.76
CA TYR A 172 3.21 17.54 12.21
C TYR A 172 4.67 18.01 12.42
N ILE A 173 5.21 18.78 11.47
CA ILE A 173 6.56 19.35 11.57
C ILE A 173 6.67 20.31 12.76
N ALA A 174 5.65 21.15 12.99
CA ALA A 174 5.64 22.08 14.11
C ALA A 174 5.55 21.35 15.47
N ALA A 175 4.74 20.30 15.58
CA ALA A 175 4.67 19.45 16.76
C ALA A 175 6.03 18.75 17.02
N ALA A 176 6.67 18.22 15.97
CA ALA A 176 8.00 17.62 16.08
C ALA A 176 9.05 18.63 16.60
N LYS A 177 9.04 19.85 16.07
CA LYS A 177 9.94 20.93 16.51
C LYS A 177 9.74 21.28 17.98
N LYS A 178 8.49 21.37 18.44
CA LYS A 178 8.18 21.62 19.86
C LYS A 178 8.62 20.48 20.78
N GLN A 179 8.65 19.24 20.29
CA GLN A 179 9.25 18.09 20.99
C GLN A 179 10.79 18.02 20.89
N GLY A 180 11.43 18.98 20.24
CA GLY A 180 12.89 19.00 20.06
C GLY A 180 13.40 18.06 18.97
N VAL A 181 12.54 17.53 18.10
CA VAL A 181 12.91 16.66 16.98
C VAL A 181 13.17 17.51 15.72
N PRO A 182 14.39 17.51 15.16
CA PRO A 182 14.69 18.26 13.96
C PRO A 182 14.10 17.60 12.70
N GLN A 183 13.86 18.42 11.66
CA GLN A 183 13.16 18.00 10.44
C GLN A 183 13.89 16.90 9.64
N ASP A 184 15.22 16.81 9.76
CA ASP A 184 16.03 15.78 9.10
C ASP A 184 15.92 14.41 9.78
N LYS A 185 15.31 14.33 10.97
CA LYS A 185 15.11 13.09 11.73
C LYS A 185 13.71 12.52 11.62
N ILE A 186 12.69 13.35 11.35
CA ILE A 186 11.33 12.84 11.17
C ILE A 186 11.25 11.98 9.90
N SER A 187 10.53 10.87 10.01
CA SER A 187 10.25 9.98 8.89
C SER A 187 8.77 9.65 8.85
N GLY A 188 8.22 9.48 7.66
CA GLY A 188 6.79 9.31 7.52
C GLY A 188 6.33 9.43 6.08
N THR A 189 5.02 9.45 5.91
CA THR A 189 4.35 9.54 4.62
C THR A 189 3.09 10.40 4.78
N ILE A 190 2.84 11.31 3.85
CA ILE A 190 1.48 11.82 3.61
C ILE A 190 0.94 11.14 2.35
N GLN A 191 -0.35 10.81 2.33
CA GLN A 191 -0.93 10.15 1.15
C GLN A 191 -0.87 11.06 -0.07
N ASN A 192 -1.34 12.32 0.05
CA ASN A 192 -1.11 13.42 -0.89
C ASN A 192 -1.39 13.07 -2.38
N ASP A 193 -2.28 12.12 -2.62
CA ASP A 193 -2.69 11.69 -3.96
C ASP A 193 -4.08 12.26 -4.23
N ILE A 194 -4.14 13.44 -4.84
CA ILE A 194 -5.42 14.09 -5.15
C ILE A 194 -6.12 13.49 -6.37
N LEU A 195 -5.40 12.95 -7.35
CA LEU A 195 -5.99 12.40 -8.57
C LEU A 195 -6.97 11.27 -8.26
N LYS A 196 -6.59 10.34 -7.37
CA LYS A 196 -7.50 9.28 -6.90
C LYS A 196 -8.67 9.79 -6.05
N GLU A 197 -8.62 11.00 -5.50
CA GLU A 197 -9.78 11.62 -4.85
C GLU A 197 -10.90 11.89 -5.85
N TYR A 198 -10.57 12.40 -7.04
CA TYR A 198 -11.56 12.65 -8.08
C TYR A 198 -12.09 11.36 -8.72
N ILE A 199 -11.29 10.28 -8.70
CA ILE A 199 -11.64 9.01 -9.35
C ILE A 199 -12.50 8.13 -8.44
N ALA A 200 -12.12 7.97 -7.16
CA ALA A 200 -12.69 6.91 -6.32
C ALA A 200 -13.04 7.32 -4.88
N ARG A 201 -12.36 8.31 -4.28
CA ARG A 201 -12.46 8.56 -2.82
C ARG A 201 -13.31 9.76 -2.42
N GLY A 202 -13.37 10.80 -3.23
CA GLY A 202 -14.31 11.91 -3.07
C GLY A 202 -13.97 13.00 -2.05
N THR A 203 -12.78 13.00 -1.42
CA THR A 203 -12.39 14.01 -0.40
C THR A 203 -11.50 15.12 -0.96
N TYR A 204 -11.83 15.63 -2.15
CA TYR A 204 -11.15 16.79 -2.74
C TYR A 204 -11.76 18.12 -2.24
N ALA A 205 -10.96 19.18 -2.18
CA ALA A 205 -11.42 20.53 -1.79
C ALA A 205 -11.33 21.55 -2.94
N TYR A 206 -10.23 21.53 -3.70
CA TYR A 206 -9.97 22.47 -4.79
C TYR A 206 -10.20 21.81 -6.16
N PRO A 207 -10.19 22.55 -7.28
CA PRO A 207 -10.14 21.96 -8.62
C PRO A 207 -8.82 21.18 -8.86
N PRO A 208 -8.74 20.34 -9.91
CA PRO A 208 -7.58 19.48 -10.16
C PRO A 208 -6.25 20.24 -10.31
N ARG A 209 -6.21 21.33 -11.10
CA ARG A 209 -4.97 22.08 -11.37
C ARG A 209 -4.32 22.69 -10.11
N PRO A 210 -5.03 23.49 -9.28
CA PRO A 210 -4.43 24.01 -8.05
C PRO A 210 -4.08 22.90 -7.05
N SER A 211 -4.83 21.79 -7.03
CA SER A 211 -4.49 20.65 -6.18
C SER A 211 -3.16 20.00 -6.59
N MET A 212 -2.95 19.76 -7.89
CA MET A 212 -1.67 19.26 -8.41
C MET A 212 -0.50 20.17 -8.05
N ARG A 213 -0.71 21.50 -8.09
CA ARG A 213 0.31 22.48 -7.67
C ARG A 213 0.72 22.25 -6.21
N LEU A 214 -0.24 22.03 -5.30
CA LEU A 214 0.06 21.79 -3.88
C LEU A 214 0.85 20.50 -3.66
N VAL A 215 0.57 19.45 -4.44
CA VAL A 215 1.35 18.21 -4.41
C VAL A 215 2.81 18.47 -4.80
N VAL A 216 3.04 19.22 -5.88
CA VAL A 216 4.39 19.57 -6.34
C VAL A 216 5.14 20.47 -5.34
N ASP A 217 4.46 21.43 -4.71
CA ASP A 217 5.05 22.25 -3.66
C ASP A 217 5.54 21.41 -2.46
N VAL A 218 4.78 20.38 -2.08
CA VAL A 218 5.19 19.43 -1.05
C VAL A 218 6.45 18.67 -1.48
N PHE A 219 6.56 18.27 -2.75
CA PHE A 219 7.74 17.58 -3.26
C PHE A 219 8.98 18.45 -3.10
N LYS A 220 8.88 19.71 -3.55
CA LYS A 220 9.96 20.69 -3.45
C LYS A 220 10.36 20.93 -2.00
N TYR A 221 9.40 21.22 -1.12
CA TYR A 221 9.67 21.52 0.28
C TYR A 221 10.36 20.35 1.00
N CYS A 222 9.87 19.12 0.80
CA CYS A 222 10.41 17.96 1.49
C CYS A 222 11.79 17.54 0.95
N ALA A 223 12.06 17.72 -0.34
CA ALA A 223 13.38 17.46 -0.92
C ALA A 223 14.46 18.31 -0.23
N GLU A 224 14.14 19.56 0.11
CA GLU A 224 15.06 20.50 0.76
C GLU A 224 15.09 20.36 2.29
N SER A 225 13.93 20.24 2.93
CA SER A 225 13.78 20.44 4.38
C SER A 225 13.47 19.19 5.19
N VAL A 226 12.85 18.17 4.57
CA VAL A 226 12.38 16.95 5.27
C VAL A 226 12.81 15.71 4.48
N PRO A 227 14.13 15.49 4.32
CA PRO A 227 14.66 14.59 3.31
C PRO A 227 14.34 13.11 3.54
N ARG A 228 13.76 12.73 4.69
CA ARG A 228 13.33 11.36 5.03
C ARG A 228 11.83 11.11 4.84
N TRP A 229 11.07 12.12 4.43
CA TRP A 229 9.62 12.05 4.24
C TRP A 229 9.27 11.47 2.86
N ASN A 230 8.33 10.53 2.81
CA ASN A 230 7.72 10.11 1.55
C ASN A 230 6.60 11.10 1.22
N THR A 231 6.77 11.84 0.12
CA THR A 231 5.97 13.03 -0.19
C THR A 231 4.61 12.73 -0.79
N ILE A 232 4.43 11.49 -1.25
CA ILE A 232 3.20 10.97 -1.80
C ILE A 232 3.16 9.45 -1.65
N SER A 233 1.95 8.93 -1.51
CA SER A 233 1.63 7.52 -1.65
C SER A 233 0.62 7.36 -2.78
N VAL A 234 1.09 7.14 -4.01
CA VAL A 234 0.22 7.01 -5.19
C VAL A 234 -0.61 5.73 -5.04
N SER A 235 -1.93 5.88 -4.98
CA SER A 235 -2.80 4.89 -4.34
C SER A 235 -3.74 4.19 -5.32
N GLY A 236 -3.53 2.89 -5.50
CA GLY A 236 -4.47 1.97 -6.17
C GLY A 236 -5.57 1.43 -5.26
N TYR A 237 -5.29 1.33 -3.94
CA TYR A 237 -6.21 0.74 -2.95
C TYR A 237 -7.67 1.20 -3.13
N HIS A 238 -7.90 2.52 -3.07
CA HIS A 238 -9.24 3.10 -3.14
C HIS A 238 -9.97 2.82 -4.45
N MET A 239 -9.24 2.76 -5.58
CA MET A 239 -9.83 2.44 -6.88
C MET A 239 -10.25 0.97 -6.93
N ARG A 240 -9.48 0.07 -6.33
CA ARG A 240 -9.88 -1.33 -6.19
C ARG A 240 -11.06 -1.50 -5.25
N GLU A 241 -11.06 -0.82 -4.11
CA GLU A 241 -12.20 -0.83 -3.18
C GLU A 241 -13.48 -0.29 -3.85
N ALA A 242 -13.34 0.63 -4.80
CA ALA A 242 -14.43 1.15 -5.64
C ALA A 242 -14.82 0.23 -6.82
N GLY A 243 -14.20 -0.94 -6.97
CA GLY A 243 -14.57 -1.97 -7.94
C GLY A 243 -13.62 -2.16 -9.13
N ALA A 244 -12.44 -1.52 -9.13
CA ALA A 244 -11.43 -1.79 -10.16
C ALA A 244 -10.92 -3.24 -10.10
N THR A 245 -10.51 -3.81 -11.23
CA THR A 245 -9.74 -5.08 -11.30
C THR A 245 -8.26 -4.86 -10.96
N ALA A 246 -7.44 -5.92 -10.90
CA ALA A 246 -6.00 -5.79 -10.58
C ALA A 246 -5.27 -5.03 -11.70
N VAL A 247 -5.67 -5.31 -12.94
CA VAL A 247 -5.15 -4.62 -14.14
C VAL A 247 -5.51 -3.14 -14.10
N GLN A 248 -6.76 -2.81 -13.79
CA GLN A 248 -7.22 -1.42 -13.68
C GLN A 248 -6.56 -0.68 -12.52
N GLU A 249 -6.40 -1.33 -11.35
CA GLU A 249 -5.68 -0.78 -10.21
C GLU A 249 -4.27 -0.32 -10.62
N LEU A 250 -3.48 -1.19 -11.28
CA LEU A 250 -2.15 -0.81 -11.74
C LEU A 250 -2.17 0.26 -12.82
N ALA A 251 -3.03 0.12 -13.83
CA ALA A 251 -3.10 1.05 -14.95
C ALA A 251 -3.43 2.47 -14.49
N PHE A 252 -4.46 2.63 -13.65
CA PHE A 252 -4.88 3.93 -13.15
C PHE A 252 -3.85 4.50 -12.16
N THR A 253 -3.26 3.67 -11.31
CA THR A 253 -2.23 4.13 -10.36
C THR A 253 -0.99 4.65 -11.09
N PHE A 254 -0.53 3.96 -12.14
CA PHE A 254 0.61 4.43 -12.93
C PHE A 254 0.29 5.62 -13.80
N ALA A 255 -0.93 5.74 -14.33
CA ALA A 255 -1.37 6.97 -15.00
C ALA A 255 -1.29 8.18 -14.07
N ASN A 256 -1.76 8.03 -12.82
CA ASN A 256 -1.64 9.07 -11.80
C ASN A 256 -0.16 9.37 -11.46
N ALA A 257 0.65 8.33 -11.27
CA ALA A 257 2.08 8.48 -10.96
C ALA A 257 2.83 9.23 -12.07
N ILE A 258 2.59 8.89 -13.33
CA ILE A 258 3.14 9.57 -14.51
C ILE A 258 2.74 11.05 -14.49
N ALA A 259 1.46 11.36 -14.26
CA ALA A 259 0.99 12.74 -14.18
C ALA A 259 1.66 13.55 -13.06
N TYR A 260 1.94 12.94 -11.90
CA TYR A 260 2.69 13.60 -10.82
C TYR A 260 4.15 13.84 -11.19
N VAL A 261 4.81 12.87 -11.82
CA VAL A 261 6.20 13.02 -12.27
C VAL A 261 6.31 14.10 -13.34
N GLU A 262 5.41 14.11 -14.32
CA GLU A 262 5.33 15.14 -15.36
C GLU A 262 5.09 16.52 -14.76
N ALA A 263 4.17 16.65 -13.80
CA ALA A 263 3.89 17.92 -13.13
C ALA A 263 5.11 18.45 -12.35
N ALA A 264 5.84 17.58 -11.66
CA ALA A 264 7.04 17.96 -10.92
C ALA A 264 8.18 18.37 -11.85
N ILE A 265 8.43 17.63 -12.93
CA ILE A 265 9.42 17.99 -13.95
C ILE A 265 9.03 19.29 -14.66
N GLY A 266 7.75 19.47 -14.99
CA GLY A 266 7.21 20.70 -15.58
C GLY A 266 7.36 21.93 -14.67
N ALA A 267 7.44 21.72 -13.35
CA ALA A 267 7.76 22.75 -12.36
C ALA A 267 9.26 22.95 -12.11
N GLY A 268 10.12 22.23 -12.85
CA GLY A 268 11.57 22.37 -12.82
C GLY A 268 12.30 21.48 -11.80
N LEU A 269 11.62 20.51 -11.17
CA LEU A 269 12.28 19.57 -10.27
C LEU A 269 12.98 18.45 -11.07
N PRO A 270 14.29 18.23 -10.90
CA PRO A 270 14.97 17.07 -11.46
C PRO A 270 14.36 15.76 -10.95
N VAL A 271 14.15 14.79 -11.84
CA VAL A 271 13.44 13.53 -11.49
C VAL A 271 14.06 12.80 -10.29
N ASP A 272 15.39 12.75 -10.22
CA ASP A 272 16.11 12.04 -9.17
C ASP A 272 16.15 12.79 -7.81
N GLU A 273 15.68 14.04 -7.74
CA GLU A 273 15.59 14.78 -6.47
C GLU A 273 14.33 14.42 -5.68
N PHE A 274 13.22 14.08 -6.35
CA PHE A 274 11.95 13.77 -5.67
C PHE A 274 11.51 12.32 -5.83
N ALA A 275 11.80 11.65 -6.96
CA ALA A 275 11.33 10.29 -7.22
C ALA A 275 11.78 9.26 -6.15
N PRO A 276 12.97 9.35 -5.54
CA PRO A 276 13.35 8.48 -4.41
C PRO A 276 12.47 8.63 -3.16
N ARG A 277 11.52 9.56 -3.12
CA ARG A 277 10.53 9.77 -2.06
C ARG A 277 9.09 9.54 -2.50
N VAL A 278 8.87 9.16 -3.75
CA VAL A 278 7.58 8.62 -4.20
C VAL A 278 7.41 7.20 -3.61
N SER A 279 6.22 6.94 -3.11
CA SER A 279 5.78 5.63 -2.62
C SER A 279 4.40 5.30 -3.17
N PHE A 280 3.95 4.06 -3.00
CA PHE A 280 2.70 3.56 -3.56
C PHE A 280 1.84 2.89 -2.48
N PHE A 281 0.55 2.74 -2.76
CA PHE A 281 -0.38 2.05 -1.87
C PHE A 281 -1.37 1.19 -2.65
N PHE A 282 -1.34 -0.12 -2.42
CA PHE A 282 -2.17 -1.10 -3.10
C PHE A 282 -3.02 -1.91 -2.13
N VAL A 283 -4.08 -2.50 -2.65
CA VAL A 283 -4.88 -3.50 -1.92
C VAL A 283 -4.23 -4.88 -2.01
N ALA A 284 -4.54 -5.78 -1.08
CA ALA A 284 -4.44 -7.23 -1.26
C ALA A 284 -5.84 -7.86 -1.21
N GLN A 285 -6.33 -8.31 -2.36
CA GLN A 285 -7.61 -9.00 -2.54
C GLN A 285 -7.52 -10.52 -2.30
N ASN A 286 -8.66 -11.22 -2.39
CA ASN A 286 -8.78 -12.66 -2.08
C ASN A 286 -7.99 -13.59 -3.02
N ASN A 287 -7.80 -13.20 -4.28
CA ASN A 287 -7.07 -14.02 -5.25
C ASN A 287 -5.55 -13.96 -4.99
N LEU A 288 -5.07 -14.84 -4.12
CA LEU A 288 -3.68 -14.88 -3.63
C LEU A 288 -2.63 -14.71 -4.73
N PHE A 289 -2.68 -15.54 -5.78
CA PHE A 289 -1.64 -15.55 -6.82
C PHE A 289 -1.74 -14.36 -7.77
N GLU A 290 -2.95 -13.91 -8.10
CA GLU A 290 -3.14 -12.69 -8.89
C GLU A 290 -2.57 -11.47 -8.17
N GLU A 291 -2.80 -11.35 -6.86
CA GLU A 291 -2.30 -10.24 -6.07
C GLU A 291 -0.77 -10.26 -5.95
N VAL A 292 -0.15 -11.43 -5.75
CA VAL A 292 1.32 -11.55 -5.78
C VAL A 292 1.87 -11.18 -7.17
N ALA A 293 1.24 -11.66 -8.24
CA ALA A 293 1.64 -11.31 -9.60
C ALA A 293 1.51 -9.80 -9.87
N LYS A 294 0.44 -9.17 -9.39
CA LYS A 294 0.21 -7.72 -9.46
C LYS A 294 1.36 -6.94 -8.81
N PHE A 295 1.75 -7.27 -7.59
CA PHE A 295 2.83 -6.54 -6.89
C PHE A 295 4.19 -6.69 -7.60
N ARG A 296 4.49 -7.88 -8.14
CA ARG A 296 5.72 -8.13 -8.92
C ARG A 296 5.71 -7.37 -10.24
N ALA A 297 4.57 -7.38 -10.94
CA ALA A 297 4.37 -6.63 -12.17
C ALA A 297 4.51 -5.12 -11.93
N ALA A 298 3.92 -4.60 -10.85
CA ALA A 298 3.98 -3.19 -10.49
C ALA A 298 5.42 -2.69 -10.38
N ARG A 299 6.30 -3.40 -9.65
CA ARG A 299 7.71 -3.02 -9.53
C ARG A 299 8.42 -2.95 -10.88
N ARG A 300 8.25 -3.98 -11.71
CA ARG A 300 8.85 -4.04 -13.03
C ARG A 300 8.37 -2.92 -13.95
N MET A 301 7.06 -2.65 -13.95
CA MET A 301 6.46 -1.58 -14.75
C MET A 301 6.99 -0.22 -14.32
N TRP A 302 6.99 0.07 -13.02
CA TRP A 302 7.50 1.35 -12.51
C TRP A 302 8.98 1.58 -12.83
N ALA A 303 9.81 0.54 -12.65
CA ALA A 303 11.23 0.63 -12.97
C ALA A 303 11.46 0.98 -14.45
N LYS A 304 10.72 0.33 -15.36
CA LYS A 304 10.76 0.63 -16.80
C LYS A 304 10.25 2.03 -17.10
N ILE A 305 9.11 2.45 -16.54
CA ILE A 305 8.56 3.80 -16.71
C ILE A 305 9.60 4.87 -16.33
N MET A 306 10.16 4.77 -15.13
CA MET A 306 11.11 5.78 -14.63
C MET A 306 12.41 5.82 -15.44
N LYS A 307 12.91 4.67 -15.88
CA LYS A 307 14.14 4.59 -16.66
C LYS A 307 13.95 5.02 -18.12
N GLU A 308 12.93 4.48 -18.77
CA GLU A 308 12.74 4.60 -20.23
C GLU A 308 12.00 5.87 -20.62
N GLN A 309 10.99 6.29 -19.83
CA GLN A 309 10.21 7.50 -20.14
C GLN A 309 10.80 8.76 -19.51
N PHE A 310 11.24 8.66 -18.24
CA PHE A 310 11.72 9.84 -17.49
C PHE A 310 13.25 9.93 -17.37
N GLY A 311 13.99 8.95 -17.89
CA GLY A 311 15.45 9.00 -17.94
C GLY A 311 16.12 9.04 -16.56
N ALA A 312 15.47 8.50 -15.52
CA ALA A 312 16.00 8.47 -14.16
C ALA A 312 17.37 7.76 -14.13
N LYS A 313 18.31 8.30 -13.36
CA LYS A 313 19.68 7.77 -13.24
C LYS A 313 19.95 7.17 -11.88
N ASP A 314 19.32 7.70 -10.83
CA ASP A 314 19.40 7.12 -9.49
C ASP A 314 18.58 5.82 -9.44
N PRO A 315 19.20 4.67 -9.08
CA PRO A 315 18.48 3.41 -8.91
C PRO A 315 17.28 3.52 -7.96
N ARG A 316 17.35 4.40 -6.94
CA ARG A 316 16.29 4.61 -5.96
C ARG A 316 15.03 5.23 -6.58
N SER A 317 15.17 6.02 -7.64
CA SER A 317 14.04 6.60 -8.39
C SER A 317 13.22 5.53 -9.11
N MET A 318 13.84 4.40 -9.44
CA MET A 318 13.22 3.26 -10.13
C MET A 318 12.60 2.24 -9.16
N MET A 319 12.87 2.37 -7.85
CA MET A 319 12.36 1.44 -6.83
C MET A 319 10.91 1.77 -6.47
N LEU A 320 9.99 0.88 -6.81
CA LEU A 320 8.62 0.96 -6.29
C LEU A 320 8.60 0.38 -4.87
N ARG A 321 8.41 1.27 -3.88
CA ARG A 321 8.13 0.91 -2.49
C ARG A 321 6.66 1.16 -2.21
N PHE A 322 5.99 0.19 -1.59
CA PHE A 322 4.56 0.27 -1.40
C PHE A 322 4.10 -0.17 -0.02
N HIS A 323 3.03 0.48 0.43
CA HIS A 323 2.14 0.01 1.48
C HIS A 323 1.10 -0.94 0.88
N THR A 324 0.66 -1.90 1.67
CA THR A 324 -0.47 -2.76 1.34
C THR A 324 -1.49 -2.73 2.46
N GLN A 325 -2.77 -2.72 2.09
CA GLN A 325 -3.88 -2.96 3.01
C GLN A 325 -4.71 -4.11 2.47
N THR A 326 -5.14 -5.01 3.34
CA THR A 326 -6.10 -6.07 3.01
C THR A 326 -7.44 -5.48 2.56
N ALA A 327 -8.21 -6.18 1.73
CA ALA A 327 -9.39 -5.61 1.08
C ALA A 327 -10.59 -5.43 2.04
N GLY A 328 -11.00 -4.21 2.32
CA GLY A 328 -12.17 -3.89 3.15
C GLY A 328 -13.49 -4.33 2.51
N VAL A 329 -13.63 -4.09 1.21
CA VAL A 329 -14.82 -4.47 0.41
C VAL A 329 -15.10 -5.98 0.41
N SER A 330 -14.11 -6.80 0.77
CA SER A 330 -14.24 -8.26 0.83
C SER A 330 -14.81 -8.79 2.16
N LEU A 331 -14.93 -7.93 3.18
CA LEU A 331 -15.29 -8.32 4.54
C LEU A 331 -16.80 -8.34 4.73
N THR A 332 -17.27 -9.32 5.49
CA THR A 332 -18.70 -9.55 5.69
C THR A 332 -19.15 -9.17 7.10
N ALA A 333 -20.31 -8.52 7.22
CA ALA A 333 -20.94 -8.25 8.50
C ALA A 333 -21.45 -9.55 9.17
N GLN A 334 -21.88 -10.50 8.34
CA GLN A 334 -22.29 -11.83 8.79
C GLN A 334 -21.06 -12.69 9.04
N GLN A 335 -21.06 -13.41 10.16
CA GLN A 335 -19.95 -14.27 10.58
C GLN A 335 -18.59 -13.54 10.52
N PRO A 336 -18.43 -12.43 11.27
CA PRO A 336 -17.27 -11.56 11.15
C PRO A 336 -15.94 -12.27 11.45
N ASP A 337 -15.93 -13.36 12.21
CA ASP A 337 -14.71 -14.16 12.44
C ASP A 337 -14.11 -14.74 11.16
N ASN A 338 -14.93 -14.99 10.12
CA ASN A 338 -14.43 -15.41 8.81
C ASN A 338 -13.55 -14.33 8.16
N ASN A 339 -13.70 -13.07 8.54
CA ASN A 339 -12.85 -11.98 8.06
C ASN A 339 -11.40 -12.14 8.52
N LEU A 340 -11.14 -12.73 9.70
CA LEU A 340 -9.76 -13.03 10.12
C LEU A 340 -9.08 -13.99 9.15
N ILE A 341 -9.81 -15.01 8.69
CA ILE A 341 -9.31 -16.00 7.73
C ILE A 341 -9.06 -15.32 6.37
N ARG A 342 -10.01 -14.50 5.90
CA ARG A 342 -9.85 -13.73 4.65
C ARG A 342 -8.62 -12.82 4.69
N CYS A 343 -8.53 -12.00 5.74
CA CYS A 343 -7.42 -11.08 5.93
C CYS A 343 -6.08 -11.81 6.11
N THR A 344 -6.05 -13.03 6.65
CA THR A 344 -4.82 -13.85 6.72
C THR A 344 -4.32 -14.23 5.32
N VAL A 345 -5.21 -14.66 4.42
CA VAL A 345 -4.83 -14.99 3.03
C VAL A 345 -4.36 -13.73 2.27
N GLN A 346 -5.07 -12.62 2.45
CA GLN A 346 -4.72 -11.34 1.85
C GLN A 346 -3.38 -10.80 2.36
N ALA A 347 -3.14 -10.89 3.67
CA ALA A 347 -1.86 -10.52 4.29
C ALA A 347 -0.72 -11.40 3.77
N LEU A 348 -0.94 -12.70 3.60
CA LEU A 348 0.04 -13.60 2.98
C LEU A 348 0.34 -13.17 1.54
N ALA A 349 -0.65 -12.77 0.75
CA ALA A 349 -0.43 -12.23 -0.60
C ALA A 349 0.47 -10.98 -0.59
N ALA A 350 0.25 -10.07 0.36
CA ALA A 350 1.08 -8.88 0.52
C ALA A 350 2.53 -9.21 0.90
N VAL A 351 2.72 -10.19 1.78
CA VAL A 351 4.05 -10.68 2.21
C VAL A 351 4.77 -11.37 1.04
N LEU A 352 4.15 -12.36 0.41
CA LEU A 352 4.74 -13.05 -0.76
C LEU A 352 4.99 -12.09 -1.92
N GLY A 353 4.18 -11.03 -2.02
CA GLY A 353 4.35 -9.94 -2.97
C GLY A 353 5.46 -8.95 -2.66
N GLY A 354 6.05 -8.96 -1.47
CA GLY A 354 7.17 -8.10 -1.09
C GLY A 354 6.78 -6.67 -0.69
N SER A 355 5.65 -6.48 0.03
CA SER A 355 5.23 -5.19 0.62
C SER A 355 6.22 -4.60 1.63
N GLN A 356 6.36 -3.27 1.69
CA GLN A 356 7.25 -2.61 2.66
C GLN A 356 6.54 -2.26 3.98
N SER A 357 5.21 -2.15 3.95
CA SER A 357 4.40 -1.94 5.14
C SER A 357 3.00 -2.48 4.93
N LEU A 358 2.40 -3.04 5.96
CA LEU A 358 1.14 -3.76 5.85
C LEU A 358 0.15 -3.32 6.93
N HIS A 359 -1.06 -3.03 6.50
CA HIS A 359 -2.25 -2.95 7.32
C HIS A 359 -3.06 -4.23 7.12
N VAL A 360 -3.40 -4.90 8.22
CA VAL A 360 -4.38 -6.00 8.20
C VAL A 360 -5.66 -5.49 8.82
N ASN A 361 -6.74 -5.59 8.07
CA ASN A 361 -8.06 -5.15 8.47
C ASN A 361 -8.55 -5.95 9.67
N SER A 362 -9.49 -5.36 10.40
CA SER A 362 -10.06 -6.00 11.58
C SER A 362 -11.35 -6.73 11.24
N ARG A 363 -11.69 -7.74 12.06
CA ARG A 363 -12.81 -8.62 11.77
C ARG A 363 -14.17 -7.93 11.71
N ASP A 364 -14.28 -6.77 12.36
CA ASP A 364 -15.47 -5.92 12.54
C ASP A 364 -15.58 -4.79 11.50
N GLU A 365 -14.62 -4.68 10.59
CA GLU A 365 -14.48 -3.52 9.67
C GLU A 365 -15.63 -3.36 8.67
N ALA A 366 -16.41 -4.42 8.42
CA ALA A 366 -17.57 -4.33 7.52
C ALA A 366 -18.62 -3.30 7.99
N LEU A 367 -18.71 -3.02 9.30
CA LEU A 367 -19.71 -2.10 9.86
C LEU A 367 -19.17 -1.08 10.85
N ALA A 368 -18.03 -1.33 11.47
CA ALA A 368 -17.54 -0.51 12.58
C ALA A 368 -16.03 -0.29 12.51
N LEU A 369 -15.57 0.70 13.26
CA LEU A 369 -14.15 0.86 13.56
C LEU A 369 -13.68 -0.25 14.51
N PRO A 370 -12.39 -0.63 14.45
CA PRO A 370 -11.89 -1.77 15.18
C PRO A 370 -11.82 -1.54 16.68
N THR A 371 -12.32 -2.52 17.45
CA THR A 371 -12.08 -2.58 18.90
C THR A 371 -10.60 -2.85 19.23
N GLU A 372 -10.25 -2.79 20.52
CA GLU A 372 -8.89 -3.14 20.94
C GLU A 372 -8.51 -4.59 20.65
N GLU A 373 -9.44 -5.51 20.91
CA GLU A 373 -9.29 -6.94 20.65
C GLU A 373 -9.15 -7.20 19.14
N SER A 374 -10.04 -6.63 18.33
CA SER A 374 -10.03 -6.83 16.87
C SER A 374 -8.72 -6.34 16.23
N ALA A 375 -8.24 -5.16 16.63
CA ALA A 375 -6.97 -4.63 16.11
C ALA A 375 -5.76 -5.43 16.60
N GLN A 376 -5.80 -5.95 17.84
CA GLN A 376 -4.75 -6.81 18.35
C GLN A 376 -4.67 -8.09 17.52
N LEU A 377 -5.82 -8.72 17.20
CA LEU A 377 -5.86 -9.90 16.34
C LEU A 377 -5.29 -9.61 14.95
N SER A 378 -5.65 -8.47 14.34
CA SER A 378 -5.05 -8.04 13.05
C SER A 378 -3.53 -7.92 13.12
N LEU A 379 -2.99 -7.36 14.21
CA LEU A 379 -1.55 -7.27 14.42
C LEU A 379 -0.92 -8.66 14.63
N ARG A 380 -1.59 -9.56 15.37
CA ARG A 380 -1.14 -10.94 15.56
C ARG A 380 -1.11 -11.71 14.25
N THR A 381 -2.05 -11.48 13.33
CA THR A 381 -1.98 -12.06 11.97
C THR A 381 -0.66 -11.71 11.28
N GLN A 382 -0.22 -10.45 11.35
CA GLN A 382 1.06 -10.06 10.78
C GLN A 382 2.25 -10.72 11.50
N GLN A 383 2.20 -10.82 12.82
CA GLN A 383 3.29 -11.38 13.63
C GLN A 383 3.44 -12.90 13.40
N ILE A 384 2.34 -13.65 13.30
CA ILE A 384 2.36 -15.07 12.95
C ILE A 384 2.96 -15.27 11.55
N LEU A 385 2.54 -14.46 10.57
CA LEU A 385 3.14 -14.50 9.22
C LEU A 385 4.63 -14.16 9.25
N ALA A 386 5.06 -13.22 10.09
CA ALA A 386 6.46 -12.80 10.18
C ALA A 386 7.36 -13.81 10.90
N PHE A 387 6.87 -14.44 11.97
CA PHE A 387 7.73 -15.15 12.93
C PHE A 387 7.47 -16.66 13.01
N GLU A 388 6.35 -17.17 12.48
CA GLU A 388 5.99 -18.59 12.59
C GLU A 388 5.82 -19.27 11.22
N SER A 389 5.41 -18.52 10.19
CA SER A 389 5.05 -19.12 8.90
C SER A 389 6.22 -19.53 7.99
N GLY A 390 7.43 -19.01 8.25
CA GLY A 390 8.60 -19.15 7.35
C GLY A 390 8.52 -18.31 6.06
N ALA A 391 7.43 -17.58 5.81
CA ALA A 391 7.25 -16.78 4.59
C ALA A 391 8.28 -15.63 4.44
N ALA A 392 8.92 -15.22 5.52
CA ALA A 392 9.95 -14.18 5.54
C ALA A 392 11.39 -14.70 5.35
N ASP A 393 11.61 -16.01 5.29
CA ASP A 393 12.96 -16.61 5.30
C ASP A 393 13.62 -16.66 3.91
N VAL A 394 12.80 -16.61 2.85
CA VAL A 394 13.22 -16.68 1.44
C VAL A 394 12.72 -15.45 0.70
N VAL A 395 13.60 -14.84 -0.10
CA VAL A 395 13.24 -13.67 -0.91
C VAL A 395 12.46 -14.11 -2.15
N ASP A 396 11.28 -13.53 -2.37
CA ASP A 396 10.38 -13.82 -3.51
C ASP A 396 10.22 -15.34 -3.72
N PRO A 397 9.67 -16.08 -2.74
CA PRO A 397 9.62 -17.55 -2.78
C PRO A 397 8.80 -18.10 -3.95
N LEU A 398 7.95 -17.28 -4.57
CA LEU A 398 7.19 -17.61 -5.77
C LEU A 398 7.94 -17.30 -7.08
N GLY A 399 9.16 -16.75 -7.01
CA GLY A 399 9.95 -16.47 -8.20
C GLY A 399 10.48 -17.75 -8.84
N GLY A 400 10.00 -18.05 -10.05
CA GLY A 400 10.25 -19.28 -10.78
C GLY A 400 8.96 -20.06 -11.08
N SER A 401 7.91 -19.80 -10.31
CA SER A 401 6.53 -20.19 -10.62
C SER A 401 5.90 -19.30 -11.68
#